data_AF-A0A534RGQ9-F1
#
_entry.id   AF-A0A534RGQ9-F1
#
_cell.length_a   1.000
_cell.length_b   1.000
_cell.length_c   1.000
_cell.angle_alpha   90.00
_cell.angle_beta   90.00
_cell.angle_gamma   90.00
#
_symmetry.space_group_name_H-M   'P 1'
#
loop_
_entity.id
_entity.type
_entity.pdbx_description
1 polymer ?
#
loop_
_entity_poly.entity_id
_entity_poly.type
_entity_poly.pdbx_seq_one_letter_code
_entity_poly.pdbx_strand_id
1 'polypeptide(L)' 'MSSSPALQPVPRPRGRPPIAGLRESILRAAESVFTLHDYHEVQMDQVARACGVGKGTLYRHFPSKRALFLAVMFEGIA' A
#
# COMPACT_ATOMS: atom_id res chain seq x y z
N MET A 1 10.57 -48.51 -22.24
CA MET A 1 9.41 -47.84 -21.61
C MET A 1 9.94 -46.89 -20.55
N SER A 2 10.29 -45.67 -20.93
CA SER A 2 10.81 -44.65 -20.01
C SER A 2 10.01 -43.37 -20.28
N SER A 3 8.96 -43.16 -19.50
CA SER A 3 8.21 -41.91 -19.56
C SER A 3 8.89 -40.91 -18.64
N SER A 4 9.48 -39.88 -19.25
CA SER A 4 9.95 -38.69 -18.54
C SER A 4 8.75 -38.01 -17.88
N PRO A 5 8.83 -37.64 -16.59
CA PRO A 5 7.75 -36.89 -15.95
C PRO A 5 7.76 -35.49 -16.57
N ALA A 6 6.66 -35.13 -17.22
CA ALA A 6 6.47 -33.79 -17.73
C ALA A 6 6.59 -32.79 -16.57
N LEU A 7 7.58 -31.90 -16.65
CA LEU A 7 7.72 -30.74 -15.77
C LEU A 7 6.44 -29.92 -15.83
N GLN A 8 5.57 -30.10 -14.84
CA GLN A 8 4.38 -29.27 -14.70
C GLN A 8 4.84 -27.84 -14.36
N PRO A 9 4.35 -26.81 -15.07
CA PRO A 9 4.72 -25.44 -14.76
C PRO A 9 4.16 -25.04 -13.40
N VAL A 10 5.04 -24.64 -12.48
CA VAL A 10 4.66 -24.06 -11.19
C VAL A 10 3.76 -22.84 -11.44
N PRO A 11 2.58 -22.73 -10.80
CA PRO A 11 1.74 -21.55 -10.91
C PRO A 11 2.55 -20.34 -10.44
N ARG A 12 2.83 -19.40 -11.35
CA ARG A 12 3.45 -18.13 -10.96
C ARG A 12 2.51 -17.43 -9.98
N PRO A 13 2.94 -17.09 -8.76
CA PRO A 13 2.09 -16.41 -7.80
C PRO A 13 1.54 -15.14 -8.46
N ARG A 14 0.21 -15.06 -8.55
CA ARG A 14 -0.47 -13.88 -9.11
C ARG A 14 -0.39 -12.76 -8.08
N GLY A 15 0.52 -11.83 -8.31
CA GLY A 15 0.67 -10.60 -7.54
C GLY A 15 2.07 -10.04 -7.67
N ARG A 16 2.21 -8.71 -7.70
CA ARG A 16 3.53 -8.08 -7.55
C ARG A 16 4.06 -8.46 -6.15
N PRO A 17 5.31 -8.90 -6.00
CA PRO A 17 5.87 -9.22 -4.69
C PRO A 17 5.64 -8.07 -3.70
N PRO A 18 5.38 -8.38 -2.42
CA PRO A 18 5.12 -7.36 -1.41
C PRO A 18 6.28 -6.38 -1.37
N ILE A 19 5.96 -5.10 -1.56
CA ILE A 19 6.95 -4.02 -1.51
C ILE A 19 7.34 -3.86 -0.04
N ALA A 20 8.58 -4.24 0.31
CA ALA A 20 9.12 -4.00 1.63
C ALA A 20 9.10 -2.49 1.94
N GLY A 21 8.72 -2.12 3.18
CA GLY A 21 8.62 -0.70 3.56
C GLY A 21 7.42 0.05 2.95
N LEU A 22 6.50 -0.64 2.27
CA LEU A 22 5.35 0.03 1.65
C LEU A 22 4.49 0.79 2.66
N ARG A 23 4.26 0.21 3.84
CA ARG A 23 3.48 0.85 4.89
C ARG A 23 4.10 2.18 5.31
N GLU A 24 5.42 2.21 5.48
CA GLU A 24 6.16 3.43 5.84
C GLU A 24 6.14 4.46 4.71
N SER A 25 6.24 4.00 3.46
CA SER A 25 6.10 4.88 2.28
C SER A 25 4.72 5.54 2.21
N ILE A 26 3.66 4.78 2.53
CA ILE A 26 2.30 5.31 2.62
C ILE A 26 2.20 6.36 3.72
N LEU A 27 2.81 6.11 4.89
CA LEU A 27 2.77 7.07 6.02
C LEU A 27 3.46 8.39 5.66
N ARG A 28 4.66 8.35 5.06
CA ARG A 28 5.36 9.58 4.61
C ARG A 28 4.58 10.36 3.56
N ALA A 29 3.97 9.66 2.60
CA ALA A 29 3.13 10.30 1.59
C ALA A 29 1.85 10.91 2.21
N ALA A 30 1.23 10.20 3.14
CA ALA A 30 0.04 10.66 3.84
C ALA A 30 0.33 11.89 4.72
N GLU A 31 1.45 11.90 5.44
CA GLU A 31 1.92 13.04 6.22
C GLU A 31 2.04 14.30 5.35
N SER A 32 2.68 14.18 4.19
CA SER A 32 2.80 15.30 3.23
C SER A 32 1.42 15.79 2.76
N VAL A 33 0.46 14.90 2.56
CA VAL A 33 -0.89 15.27 2.12
C VAL A 33 -1.70 15.91 3.24
N PHE A 34 -1.63 15.40 4.47
CA PHE A 34 -2.36 15.94 5.62
C PHE A 34 -1.77 17.26 6.14
N THR A 35 -0.52 17.58 5.84
CA THR A 35 0.10 18.87 6.18
C THR A 35 -0.26 19.98 5.19
N LEU A 36 -0.62 19.63 3.95
CA LEU A 36 -0.95 20.59 2.89
C LEU A 36 -2.46 20.88 2.77
N HIS A 37 -3.31 20.05 3.37
CA HIS A 37 -4.76 20.10 3.18
C HIS A 37 -5.49 19.87 4.50
N ASP A 38 -6.68 20.46 4.63
CA ASP A 38 -7.56 20.16 5.75
C ASP A 38 -7.99 18.69 5.73
N TYR A 39 -8.21 18.10 6.92
CA TYR A 39 -8.56 16.68 7.05
C TYR A 39 -9.76 16.28 6.17
N HIS A 40 -10.75 17.16 6.01
CA HIS A 40 -11.94 16.90 5.21
C HIS A 40 -11.66 16.86 3.70
N GLU A 41 -10.70 17.65 3.23
CA GLU A 41 -10.32 17.75 1.81
C GLU A 41 -9.47 16.56 1.36
N VAL A 42 -8.72 15.95 2.28
CA VAL A 42 -7.90 14.78 1.96
C VAL A 42 -8.76 13.60 1.50
N GLN A 43 -8.40 13.07 0.34
CA GLN A 43 -8.98 11.86 -0.24
C GLN A 43 -7.99 10.70 -0.24
N MET A 44 -8.47 9.48 -0.01
CA MET A 44 -7.64 8.28 -0.06
C MET A 44 -6.96 8.09 -1.43
N ASP A 45 -7.63 8.50 -2.52
CA ASP A 45 -7.07 8.40 -3.87
C ASP A 45 -5.87 9.32 -4.09
N GLN A 46 -5.89 10.50 -3.46
CA GLN A 46 -4.77 11.43 -3.51
C GLN A 46 -3.55 10.85 -2.82
N VAL A 47 -3.73 10.23 -1.64
CA VAL A 47 -2.64 9.56 -0.91
C VAL A 47 -2.10 8.37 -1.71
N ALA A 48 -2.98 7.54 -2.28
CA ALA A 48 -2.58 6.40 -3.09
C ALA A 48 -1.73 6.84 -4.29
N ARG A 49 -2.14 7.92 -4.96
CA ARG A 49 -1.37 8.53 -6.06
C ARG A 49 -0.03 9.09 -5.60
N ALA A 50 0.00 9.81 -4.47
CA ALA A 50 1.23 10.36 -3.91
C ALA A 50 2.26 9.28 -3.56
N CYS A 51 1.79 8.11 -3.10
CA CYS A 51 2.65 6.95 -2.80
C CYS A 51 2.91 6.05 -4.03
N GLY A 52 2.30 6.32 -5.20
CA GLY A 52 2.43 5.49 -6.39
C GLY A 52 1.81 4.09 -6.26
N VAL A 53 0.81 3.91 -5.40
CA VAL A 53 0.13 2.63 -5.18
C VAL A 53 -1.32 2.62 -5.62
N GLY A 54 -1.85 1.42 -5.85
CA GLY A 54 -3.26 1.24 -6.12
C GLY A 54 -4.12 1.55 -4.90
N LYS A 55 -5.32 2.10 -5.13
CA LYS A 55 -6.34 2.37 -4.10
C LYS A 55 -6.59 1.13 -3.22
N GLY A 56 -6.80 -0.04 -3.82
CA GLY A 56 -7.02 -1.29 -3.09
C GLY A 56 -5.84 -1.69 -2.19
N THR A 57 -4.61 -1.42 -2.61
CA THR A 57 -3.41 -1.64 -1.79
C THR A 57 -3.41 -0.71 -0.58
N LEU A 58 -3.71 0.58 -0.78
CA LEU A 58 -3.84 1.53 0.31
C LEU A 58 -4.90 1.10 1.34
N TYR A 59 -6.10 0.73 0.87
CA TYR A 59 -7.18 0.28 1.77
C TYR A 59 -6.86 -1.02 2.52
N ARG A 60 -6.01 -1.89 1.95
CA ARG A 60 -5.55 -3.11 2.64
C ARG A 60 -4.64 -2.80 3.83
N HIS A 61 -3.87 -1.70 3.76
CA HIS A 61 -3.04 -1.23 4.88
C HIS A 61 -3.81 -0.32 5.84
N PHE A 62 -4.66 0.54 5.29
CA PHE A 62 -5.42 1.54 6.04
C PHE A 62 -6.88 1.54 5.59
N PRO A 63 -7.78 0.86 6.33
CA PRO A 63 -9.16 0.64 5.88
C PRO A 63 -10.00 1.92 5.82
N SER A 64 -9.54 3.03 6.42
CA SER A 64 -10.23 4.31 6.38
C SER A 64 -9.26 5.49 6.42
N LYS A 65 -9.74 6.66 6.00
CA LYS A 65 -9.01 7.94 6.14
C LYS A 65 -8.65 8.22 7.60
N ARG A 66 -9.58 7.94 8.52
CA ARG A 66 -9.34 8.08 9.96
C ARG A 66 -8.22 7.16 10.43
N ALA A 67 -8.22 5.88 10.02
CA ALA A 67 -7.16 4.94 10.38
C ALA A 67 -5.78 5.39 9.87
N LEU A 68 -5.72 5.88 8.64
CA LEU A 68 -4.50 6.44 8.07
C LEU A 68 -4.03 7.69 8.84
N PHE A 69 -4.94 8.62 9.11
CA PHE A 69 -4.64 9.84 9.86
C PHE A 69 -4.12 9.55 11.26
N LEU A 70 -4.78 8.66 12.00
CA LEU A 70 -4.32 8.26 13.33
C LEU A 70 -2.94 7.59 13.28
N ALA A 71 -2.67 6.78 12.27
CA ALA A 71 -1.36 6.18 12.09
C ALA A 71 -0.29 7.25 11.81
N VAL A 72 -0.55 8.24 10.97
CA VAL A 72 0.37 9.38 10.77
C VAL A 72 0.63 10.12 12.08
N MET A 73 -0.41 10.37 12.89
CA MET A 73 -0.31 11.15 14.12
C MET A 73 0.43 10.43 15.27
N PHE A 74 0.27 9.10 15.37
CA PHE A 74 0.80 8.34 16.51
C PHE A 74 2.01 7.47 16.17
N GLU A 75 2.20 7.17 14.88
CA GLU A 75 3.29 6.36 14.37
C GLU A 75 4.29 7.17 13.55
N GLY A 76 3.99 8.47 13.34
CA GLY A 76 4.80 9.44 12.62
C GLY A 76 6.28 9.32 13.00
N ILE A 77 7.08 9.12 11.97
CA ILE A 77 8.47 8.68 12.02
C ILE A 77 9.30 9.76 12.74
N ALA A 78 9.88 9.41 13.89
CA ALA A 78 10.91 10.21 14.55
C ALA A 78 12.19 10.31 13.69
#